data_AF-A0A0H5CUB6-F1
#
_entry.id   AF-A0A0H5CUB6-F1
#
_cell.length_a   1.000
_cell.length_b   1.000
_cell.length_c   1.000
_cell.angle_alpha   90.00
_cell.angle_beta   90.00
_cell.angle_gamma   90.00
#
_symmetry.space_group_name_H-M   'P 1'
#
loop_
_entity.id
_entity.type
_entity.pdbx_description
1 polymer ?
#
loop_
_entity_poly.entity_id
_entity_poly.type
_entity_poly.pdbx_seq_one_letter_code
_entity_poly.pdbx_strand_id
1 'polypeptide(L)'
;MSYEDLDATTARLYRGLAEHPGVEFTAGPVAAGLDVLISAVDRGLGRLVEANLVTETGDERYRLHDVLREHVQALADQGDQGERLTVRRRVIEWYLWRAAAADEVINLPPPVQLRLRRPRHGCVRRREGRLGLGRHRAGQPSRRAAGRRRPGLDGAGVPVRRDPVEPAAPQLHRR
;
A
#
# COMPACT_ATOMS: atom_id res chain seq x y z
N MET A 1 9.26 19.72 -8.44
CA MET A 1 8.47 18.74 -9.21
C MET A 1 7.30 18.29 -8.36
N SER A 2 6.17 17.99 -8.97
CA SER A 2 5.00 17.48 -8.26
C SER A 2 5.00 15.94 -8.26
N TYR A 3 4.19 15.33 -7.39
CA TYR A 3 3.93 13.88 -7.39
C TYR A 3 3.47 13.37 -8.77
N GLU A 4 2.75 14.19 -9.54
CA GLU A 4 2.23 13.85 -10.86
C GLU A 4 3.33 13.65 -11.93
N ASP A 5 4.54 14.18 -11.69
CA ASP A 5 5.69 14.04 -12.59
C ASP A 5 6.49 12.75 -12.33
N LEU A 6 6.13 11.98 -11.29
CA LEU A 6 6.85 10.76 -10.93
C LEU A 6 6.54 9.60 -11.88
N ASP A 7 7.58 8.86 -12.24
CA ASP A 7 7.40 7.59 -12.92
C ASP A 7 6.65 6.59 -12.02
N ALA A 8 5.94 5.65 -12.65
CA ALA A 8 5.10 4.69 -11.96
C ALA A 8 5.82 3.90 -10.85
N THR A 9 7.12 3.63 -11.00
CA THR A 9 7.92 2.94 -9.98
C THR A 9 8.14 3.81 -8.75
N THR A 10 8.50 5.08 -8.93
CA THR A 10 8.70 6.02 -7.82
C THR A 10 7.37 6.39 -7.16
N ALA A 11 6.29 6.53 -7.93
CA ALA A 11 4.95 6.75 -7.38
C ALA A 11 4.45 5.57 -6.53
N ARG A 12 4.79 4.32 -6.91
CA ARG A 12 4.52 3.13 -6.08
C ARG A 12 5.36 3.13 -4.81
N LEU A 13 6.64 3.50 -4.91
CA LEU A 13 7.53 3.61 -3.76
C LEU A 13 7.01 4.65 -2.76
N TYR A 14 6.65 5.83 -3.25
CA TYR A 14 6.10 6.92 -2.47
C TYR A 14 4.81 6.53 -1.72
N ARG A 15 3.88 5.83 -2.38
CA ARG A 15 2.68 5.28 -1.71
C ARG A 15 3.04 4.26 -0.62
N GLY A 16 4.07 3.45 -0.85
CA GLY A 16 4.58 2.50 0.13
C GLY A 16 5.12 3.15 1.41
N LEU A 17 5.63 4.38 1.33
CA LEU A 17 6.14 5.12 2.50
C LEU A 17 5.06 5.44 3.52
N ALA A 18 3.78 5.47 3.13
CA ALA A 18 2.66 5.66 4.05
C ALA A 18 2.58 4.58 5.13
N GLU A 19 3.01 3.36 4.82
CA GLU A 19 2.95 2.21 5.74
C GLU A 19 4.15 2.15 6.69
N HIS A 20 5.09 3.09 6.57
CA HIS A 20 6.26 3.14 7.44
C HIS A 20 5.89 3.69 8.84
N PRO A 21 6.18 2.97 9.94
CA PRO A 21 5.75 3.35 11.29
C PRO A 21 6.53 4.52 11.91
N GLY A 22 7.71 4.86 11.37
CA GLY A 22 8.59 5.91 11.89
C GLY A 22 8.62 7.21 11.06
N VAL A 23 9.16 8.27 11.67
CA VAL A 23 9.41 9.58 11.04
C VAL A 23 10.66 9.59 10.16
N GLU A 24 11.65 8.78 10.51
CA GLU A 24 12.86 8.53 9.72
C GLU A 24 12.93 7.05 9.36
N PHE A 25 13.54 6.75 8.22
CA PHE A 25 13.70 5.39 7.72
C PHE A 25 14.94 5.26 6.83
N THR A 26 15.42 4.03 6.69
CA THR A 26 16.45 3.67 5.70
C THR A 26 15.80 2.92 4.53
N ALA A 27 16.54 2.65 3.47
CA ALA A 27 16.02 1.90 2.32
C ALA A 27 15.64 0.44 2.65
N GLY A 28 16.32 -0.19 3.62
CA GLY A 28 16.10 -1.58 4.03
C GLY A 28 14.64 -1.94 4.38
N PRO A 29 14.00 -1.29 5.37
CA PRO A 29 12.61 -1.59 5.73
C PRO A 29 11.63 -1.34 4.58
N VAL A 30 11.87 -0.31 3.76
CA VAL A 30 11.02 0.01 2.59
C VAL A 30 11.13 -1.09 1.52
N ALA A 31 12.35 -1.55 1.24
CA ALA A 31 12.62 -2.65 0.31
C ALA A 31 11.93 -3.95 0.75
N ALA A 32 11.99 -4.25 2.05
CA ALA A 32 11.31 -5.41 2.63
C ALA A 32 9.78 -5.28 2.52
N GLY A 33 9.23 -4.08 2.80
CA GLY A 33 7.80 -3.79 2.67
C GLY A 33 7.27 -4.04 1.27
N LEU A 34 7.94 -3.46 0.28
CA LEU A 34 7.54 -3.47 -1.12
C LEU A 34 7.98 -4.72 -1.89
N ASP A 35 8.81 -5.57 -1.27
CA ASP A 35 9.34 -6.80 -1.87
C ASP A 35 10.12 -6.51 -3.17
N VAL A 36 11.04 -5.56 -3.04
CA VAL A 36 11.92 -5.08 -4.12
C VAL A 36 13.37 -5.02 -3.64
N LEU A 37 14.30 -4.95 -4.59
CA LEU A 37 15.73 -4.81 -4.28
C LEU A 37 16.02 -3.45 -3.61
N ILE A 38 16.92 -3.45 -2.63
CA ILE A 38 17.39 -2.23 -1.94
C ILE A 38 17.90 -1.20 -2.95
N SER A 39 18.70 -1.61 -3.95
CA SER A 39 19.19 -0.71 -4.99
C SER A 39 18.09 -0.02 -5.81
N ALA A 40 16.92 -0.66 -5.97
CA ALA A 40 15.78 -0.04 -6.63
C ALA A 40 15.10 1.00 -5.73
N VAL A 41 15.10 0.75 -4.42
CA VAL A 41 14.63 1.70 -3.41
C VAL A 41 15.56 2.90 -3.35
N ASP A 42 16.88 2.71 -3.31
CA ASP A 42 17.85 3.82 -3.27
C ASP A 42 17.71 4.74 -4.49
N ARG A 43 17.58 4.17 -5.70
CA ARG A 43 17.31 4.96 -6.91
C ARG A 43 15.97 5.70 -6.83
N GLY A 44 14.94 5.05 -6.28
CA GLY A 44 13.64 5.68 -6.06
C GLY A 44 13.71 6.83 -5.05
N LEU A 45 14.43 6.64 -3.95
CA LEU A 45 14.64 7.64 -2.91
C LEU A 45 15.44 8.84 -3.44
N GLY A 46 16.48 8.61 -4.25
CA GLY A 46 17.20 9.69 -4.93
C GLY A 46 16.28 10.56 -5.78
N ARG A 47 15.38 9.95 -6.56
CA ARG A 47 14.38 10.70 -7.34
C ARG A 47 13.37 11.45 -6.46
N LEU A 48 13.00 10.88 -5.32
CA LEU A 48 12.13 11.56 -4.35
C LEU A 48 12.83 12.73 -3.66
N VAL A 49 14.15 12.64 -3.42
CA VAL A 49 14.97 13.75 -2.91
C VAL A 49 15.04 14.87 -3.94
N GLU A 50 15.31 14.55 -5.20
CA GLU A 50 15.31 15.52 -6.31
C GLU A 50 13.95 16.21 -6.48
N ALA A 51 12.87 15.47 -6.25
CA ALA A 51 11.51 16.01 -6.26
C ALA A 51 11.12 16.78 -4.97
N ASN A 52 12.02 16.87 -3.99
CA ASN A 52 11.79 17.50 -2.68
C ASN A 52 10.60 16.87 -1.90
N LEU A 53 10.38 15.57 -2.08
CA LEU A 53 9.32 14.80 -1.42
C LEU A 53 9.82 14.08 -0.17
N VAL A 54 11.12 13.79 -0.12
CA VAL A 54 11.82 13.29 1.06
C VAL A 54 13.10 14.08 1.25
N THR A 55 13.53 14.23 2.50
CA THR A 55 14.83 14.82 2.85
C THR A 55 15.76 13.72 3.33
N GLU A 56 16.98 13.69 2.82
CA GLU A 56 18.05 12.88 3.40
C GLU A 56 18.56 13.55 4.69
N THR A 57 18.50 12.83 5.81
CA THR A 57 18.88 13.35 7.13
C THR A 57 20.30 12.94 7.55
N GLY A 58 21.00 12.15 6.71
CA GLY A 58 22.36 11.65 6.94
C GLY A 58 22.39 10.15 7.26
N ASP A 59 23.56 9.52 7.10
CA ASP A 59 23.78 8.07 7.32
C ASP A 59 22.75 7.17 6.61
N GLU A 60 22.44 7.48 5.34
CA GLU A 60 21.45 6.75 4.52
C GLU A 60 20.03 6.75 5.13
N ARG A 61 19.71 7.75 5.97
CA ARG A 61 18.38 7.98 6.53
C ARG A 61 17.63 9.05 5.76
N TYR A 62 16.33 8.82 5.64
CA TYR A 62 15.40 9.66 4.92
C TYR A 62 14.22 10.00 5.83
N ARG A 63 13.71 11.21 5.68
CA ARG A 63 12.50 11.71 6.34
C ARG A 63 11.50 12.14 5.28
N LEU A 64 10.25 11.68 5.41
CA LEU A 64 9.14 12.24 4.65
C LEU A 64 8.71 13.57 5.31
N HIS A 65 8.46 14.61 4.53
CA HIS A 65 7.94 15.86 5.08
C HIS A 65 6.55 15.67 5.70
N ASP A 66 6.29 16.35 6.82
CA ASP A 66 5.04 16.19 7.59
C ASP A 66 3.80 16.52 6.75
N VAL A 67 3.88 17.55 5.91
CA VAL A 67 2.83 17.95 4.95
C VAL A 67 2.52 16.83 3.95
N LEU A 68 3.53 16.05 3.57
CA LEU A 68 3.39 14.94 2.64
C LEU A 68 2.91 13.66 3.33
N ARG A 69 3.04 13.58 4.66
CA ARG A 69 2.56 12.44 5.45
C ARG A 69 1.05 12.27 5.34
N GLU A 70 0.31 13.37 5.44
CA GLU A 70 -1.14 13.35 5.24
C GLU A 70 -1.51 12.96 3.80
N HIS A 71 -0.75 13.45 2.82
CA HIS A 71 -0.97 13.13 1.42
C HIS A 71 -0.74 11.64 1.10
N VAL A 72 0.36 11.05 1.57
CA VAL A 72 0.62 9.61 1.36
C VAL A 72 -0.38 8.74 2.11
N GLN A 73 -0.88 9.16 3.28
CA GLN A 73 -1.94 8.44 4.00
C GLN A 73 -3.26 8.47 3.21
N ALA A 74 -3.65 9.62 2.67
CA ALA A 74 -4.82 9.73 1.79
C ALA A 74 -4.69 8.85 0.54
N LEU A 75 -3.51 8.78 -0.07
CA LEU A 75 -3.24 7.88 -1.20
C LEU A 75 -3.29 6.40 -0.81
N ALA A 76 -2.80 6.06 0.38
CA ALA A 76 -2.83 4.70 0.89
C ALA A 76 -4.27 4.27 1.20
N ASP A 77 -5.10 5.14 1.77
CA ASP A 77 -6.52 4.85 2.07
C ASP A 77 -7.37 4.59 0.82
N GLN A 78 -6.94 5.06 -0.35
CA GLN A 78 -7.55 4.75 -1.64
C GLN A 78 -7.14 3.38 -2.20
N GLY A 79 -6.10 2.76 -1.64
CA GLY A 79 -5.56 1.46 -2.08
C GLY A 79 -6.22 0.25 -1.40
N ASP A 80 -5.78 -0.94 -1.79
CA ASP A 80 -6.25 -2.19 -1.16
C ASP A 80 -5.73 -2.31 0.29
N GLN A 81 -6.64 -2.46 1.24
CA GLN A 81 -6.30 -2.60 2.65
C GLN A 81 -5.44 -3.85 2.92
N GLY A 82 -5.63 -4.93 2.17
CA GLY A 82 -4.85 -6.16 2.30
C GLY A 82 -3.38 -5.98 1.92
N GLU A 83 -3.12 -5.32 0.79
CA GLU A 83 -1.78 -4.97 0.33
C GLU A 83 -1.07 -4.09 1.36
N ARG A 84 -1.74 -3.06 1.88
CA ARG A 84 -1.19 -2.16 2.92
C ARG A 84 -0.75 -2.90 4.18
N LEU A 85 -1.65 -3.74 4.73
CA LEU A 85 -1.33 -4.53 5.92
C LEU A 85 -0.18 -5.51 5.66
N THR A 86 -0.05 -6.01 4.43
CA THR A 86 1.06 -6.88 4.02
C THR A 86 2.39 -6.11 3.99
N VAL A 87 2.40 -4.92 3.38
CA VAL A 87 3.58 -4.03 3.37
C VAL A 87 3.99 -3.68 4.79
N ARG A 88 3.05 -3.19 5.61
CA ARG A 88 3.31 -2.82 7.01
C ARG A 88 3.85 -3.98 7.83
N ARG A 89 3.30 -5.18 7.66
CA ARG A 89 3.79 -6.40 8.30
C ARG A 89 5.24 -6.69 7.94
N ARG A 90 5.58 -6.68 6.66
CA ARG A 90 6.94 -6.97 6.16
C ARG A 90 7.95 -5.94 6.69
N VAL A 91 7.56 -4.67 6.77
CA VAL A 91 8.37 -3.61 7.41
C VAL A 91 8.65 -3.93 8.88
N ILE A 92 7.62 -4.29 9.65
CA ILE A 92 7.76 -4.63 11.08
C ILE A 92 8.64 -5.87 11.25
N GLU A 93 8.44 -6.89 10.41
CA GLU A 93 9.27 -8.10 10.43
C GLU A 93 10.74 -7.78 10.15
N TRP A 94 11.03 -6.89 9.20
CA TRP A 94 12.40 -6.43 8.95
C TRP A 94 13.03 -5.82 10.21
N TYR A 95 12.31 -4.95 10.92
CA TYR A 95 12.80 -4.36 12.16
C TYR A 95 13.03 -5.41 13.25
N LEU A 96 12.12 -6.39 13.38
CA LEU A 96 12.28 -7.49 14.33
C LEU A 96 13.52 -8.33 14.03
N TRP A 97 13.77 -8.66 12.75
CA TRP A 97 14.97 -9.38 12.34
C TRP A 97 16.25 -8.59 12.63
N ARG A 98 16.27 -7.29 12.38
CA ARG A 98 17.43 -6.43 12.68
C ARG A 98 17.66 -6.27 14.18
N ALA A 99 16.60 -6.14 14.97
CA ALA A 99 16.67 -6.09 16.42
C ALA A 99 17.20 -7.41 16.98
N ALA A 100 16.71 -8.55 16.49
CA ALA A 100 17.21 -9.86 16.90
C ALA A 100 18.68 -10.10 16.52
N ALA A 101 19.09 -9.71 15.31
CA ALA A 101 20.48 -9.81 14.89
C ALA A 101 21.41 -8.91 15.74
N ALA A 102 20.93 -7.72 16.12
CA ALA A 102 21.66 -6.85 17.04
C ALA A 102 21.74 -7.45 18.46
N ASP A 103 20.64 -8.04 18.94
CA ASP A 103 20.56 -8.74 20.22
C ASP A 103 21.58 -9.89 20.30
N GLU A 104 21.72 -10.70 19.23
CA GLU A 104 22.71 -11.77 19.15
C GLU A 104 24.16 -11.26 19.29
N VAL A 105 24.46 -10.07 18.74
CA VAL A 105 25.81 -9.48 18.83
C VAL A 105 26.05 -8.83 20.19
N ILE A 106 25.05 -8.13 20.74
CA ILE A 106 25.16 -7.39 22.00
C ILE A 106 25.14 -8.34 23.20
N ASN A 107 24.20 -9.29 23.21
CA ASN A 107 23.92 -10.15 24.35
C ASN A 107 24.58 -11.52 24.24
N LEU A 108 25.61 -11.69 23.37
CA LEU A 108 26.30 -12.95 23.07
C LEU A 108 26.34 -13.88 24.30
N PRO A 109 25.45 -14.87 24.40
CA PRO A 109 25.52 -15.87 25.46
C PRO A 109 26.42 -17.02 24.99
N PRO A 110 27.08 -17.78 25.89
CA PRO A 110 27.59 -19.12 25.52
C PRO A 110 26.44 -19.93 24.89
N PRO A 111 26.73 -20.87 23.96
CA PRO A 111 25.83 -21.20 22.86
C PRO A 111 24.45 -21.66 23.34
N VAL A 112 23.47 -20.76 23.30
CA VAL A 112 22.06 -21.10 23.42
C VAL A 112 21.35 -20.55 22.20
N GLN A 113 20.91 -21.46 21.35
CA GLN A 113 20.16 -21.16 20.14
C GLN A 113 18.86 -20.46 20.52
N LEU A 114 18.83 -19.14 20.35
CA LEU A 114 17.58 -18.39 20.35
C LEU A 114 16.82 -18.81 19.08
N ARG A 115 15.99 -19.84 19.20
CA ARG A 115 15.09 -20.25 18.13
C ARG A 115 13.98 -19.21 18.04
N LEU A 116 14.23 -18.14 17.30
CA LEU A 116 13.16 -17.36 16.69
C LEU A 116 12.39 -18.31 15.77
N ARG A 117 11.35 -18.93 16.32
CA ARG A 117 10.35 -19.63 15.52
C ARG A 117 9.77 -18.60 14.57
N ARG A 118 10.02 -18.78 13.26
CA ARG A 118 9.30 -18.08 12.20
C ARG A 118 7.82 -18.01 12.58
N PRO A 119 7.20 -16.82 12.68
CA PRO A 119 5.78 -16.74 12.91
C PRO A 119 5.10 -17.42 11.73
N ARG A 120 4.39 -18.52 11.98
CA ARG A 120 3.48 -19.11 10.98
C ARG A 120 2.42 -18.06 10.69
N HIS A 121 2.56 -17.38 9.57
CA HIS A 121 1.53 -16.50 9.05
C HIS A 121 0.30 -17.35 8.74
N GLY A 122 -0.72 -17.25 9.58
CA GLY A 122 -1.98 -17.93 9.32
C GLY A 122 -2.77 -18.24 10.59
N CYS A 123 -3.55 -17.27 11.06
CA CYS A 123 -4.99 -17.45 11.31
C CYS A 123 -5.56 -16.11 11.83
N VAL A 124 -6.04 -15.26 10.93
CA VAL A 124 -7.10 -14.32 11.30
C VAL A 124 -8.33 -15.20 11.53
N ARG A 125 -8.62 -15.53 12.77
CA ARG A 125 -9.89 -16.15 13.13
C ARG A 125 -10.98 -15.10 12.87
N ARG A 126 -11.65 -15.21 11.72
CA ARG A 126 -12.89 -14.50 11.41
C ARG A 126 -13.87 -14.82 12.55
N ARG A 127 -14.17 -13.86 13.42
CA ARG A 127 -15.29 -13.97 14.37
C ARG A 127 -16.57 -13.85 13.57
N GLU A 128 -17.06 -14.98 13.07
CA GLU A 128 -18.46 -15.10 12.65
C GLU A 128 -19.33 -15.43 13.86
N GLY A 129 -20.25 -14.50 14.15
CA GLY A 129 -21.56 -14.81 14.73
C GLY A 129 -21.65 -14.86 16.26
N ARG A 130 -22.39 -13.89 16.83
CA ARG A 130 -23.49 -14.25 17.72
C ARG A 130 -24.73 -13.42 17.40
N LEU A 131 -25.62 -14.10 16.68
CA LEU A 131 -27.06 -13.83 16.59
C LEU A 131 -27.62 -13.54 17.99
N GLY A 132 -28.07 -12.31 18.20
CA GLY A 132 -28.97 -11.96 19.28
C GLY A 132 -30.37 -12.42 18.92
N LEU A 133 -30.84 -13.45 19.61
CA LEU A 133 -32.21 -13.97 19.57
C LEU A 133 -33.19 -12.91 20.11
N GLY A 134 -33.75 -12.10 19.22
CA GLY A 134 -34.96 -11.31 19.48
C GLY A 134 -36.20 -12.17 19.21
N ARG A 135 -36.77 -12.78 20.26
CA ARG A 135 -38.09 -13.44 20.19
C ARG A 135 -39.18 -12.37 20.07
N HIS A 136 -39.64 -12.08 18.85
CA HIS A 136 -40.94 -11.44 18.63
C HIS A 136 -41.95 -12.47 18.14
N ARG A 137 -42.90 -12.80 19.03
CA ARG A 137 -44.18 -13.44 18.70
C ARG A 137 -45.04 -12.40 17.98
N ALA A 138 -45.43 -12.66 16.74
CA ALA A 138 -46.64 -12.08 16.17
C ALA A 138 -47.17 -12.96 15.02
N GLY A 139 -48.47 -13.26 15.12
CA GLY A 139 -49.43 -13.79 14.15
C GLY A 139 -49.01 -14.07 12.71
N GLN A 140 -49.33 -15.30 12.27
CA GLN A 140 -49.80 -15.59 10.90
C GLN A 140 -51.17 -14.89 10.65
N PRO A 141 -51.80 -14.92 9.44
CA PRO A 141 -51.42 -15.57 8.18
C PRO A 141 -51.65 -14.76 6.88
N SER A 142 -51.22 -15.36 5.77
CA SER A 142 -52.06 -15.68 4.58
C SER A 142 -51.55 -15.21 3.21
N ARG A 143 -51.24 -16.23 2.40
CA ARG A 143 -51.61 -16.43 0.99
C ARG A 143 -51.85 -15.17 0.14
N ARG A 144 -51.06 -14.98 -0.93
CA ARG A 144 -51.47 -15.34 -2.31
C ARG A 144 -50.45 -14.84 -3.34
N ALA A 145 -50.11 -15.78 -4.23
CA ALA A 145 -50.16 -15.66 -5.68
C ALA A 145 -49.15 -14.79 -6.45
N ALA A 146 -48.87 -15.34 -7.64
CA ALA A 146 -48.58 -14.66 -8.90
C ALA A 146 -47.12 -14.27 -9.19
N GLY A 147 -46.37 -15.26 -9.68
CA GLY A 147 -45.93 -15.35 -11.07
C GLY A 147 -45.63 -14.07 -11.87
N ARG A 148 -44.43 -14.03 -12.46
CA ARG A 148 -44.10 -13.78 -13.90
C ARG A 148 -42.59 -13.50 -14.00
N ARG A 149 -41.83 -14.41 -14.64
CA ARG A 149 -41.32 -14.32 -16.02
C ARG A 149 -40.38 -13.13 -16.29
N ARG A 150 -39.09 -13.48 -16.48
CA ARG A 150 -38.05 -12.81 -17.33
C ARG A 150 -38.56 -12.71 -18.80
N PRO A 151 -37.96 -11.94 -19.75
CA PRO A 151 -36.53 -11.62 -20.00
C PRO A 151 -36.29 -10.13 -20.38
N GLY A 152 -35.07 -9.57 -20.41
CA GLY A 152 -33.95 -9.82 -21.32
C GLY A 152 -34.06 -8.90 -22.55
N LEU A 153 -33.17 -7.91 -22.67
CA LEU A 153 -32.88 -7.23 -23.94
C LEU A 153 -31.39 -6.90 -24.01
N ASP A 154 -30.77 -7.58 -24.97
CA ASP A 154 -29.46 -7.29 -25.55
C ASP A 154 -29.48 -5.97 -26.33
N GLY A 155 -28.30 -5.34 -26.39
CA GLY A 155 -27.71 -4.90 -27.65
C GLY A 155 -28.30 -3.67 -28.34
N ALA A 156 -27.63 -2.54 -28.20
CA ALA A 156 -27.37 -1.68 -29.35
C ALA A 156 -26.12 -0.83 -29.08
N GLY A 157 -25.02 -1.21 -29.74
CA GLY A 157 -23.84 -0.38 -29.83
C GLY A 157 -24.09 0.80 -30.77
N VAL A 158 -23.47 1.93 -30.45
CA VAL A 158 -23.28 3.04 -31.37
C VAL A 158 -21.77 3.28 -31.47
N PRO A 159 -21.15 3.17 -32.66
CA PRO A 159 -19.74 3.43 -32.85
C PRO A 159 -19.47 4.87 -33.34
N VAL A 160 -18.18 5.22 -33.35
CA VAL A 160 -17.55 6.36 -34.08
C VAL A 160 -17.66 7.70 -33.31
N ARG A 161 -16.56 8.32 -32.89
CA ARG A 161 -15.58 9.00 -33.75
C ARG A 161 -14.12 8.77 -33.32
N ARG A 162 -13.33 8.32 -34.30
CA ARG A 162 -11.88 8.54 -34.36
C ARG A 162 -11.69 9.95 -34.92
N ASP A 163 -11.08 10.84 -34.16
CA ASP A 163 -10.39 11.99 -34.73
C ASP A 163 -8.94 11.58 -34.97
N PRO A 164 -8.42 11.68 -36.20
CA PRO A 164 -7.02 11.53 -36.47
C PRO A 164 -6.39 12.91 -36.75
N VAL A 165 -5.12 13.04 -36.39
CA VAL A 165 -4.12 14.00 -36.92
C VAL A 165 -4.28 15.47 -36.49
N GLU A 166 -3.32 15.96 -35.70
CA GLU A 166 -2.37 16.98 -36.18
C GLU A 166 -1.11 17.10 -35.29
N PRO A 167 0.10 16.88 -35.82
CA PRO A 167 1.35 17.33 -35.24
C PRO A 167 1.88 18.55 -36.03
N ALA A 168 2.09 19.69 -35.37
CA ALA A 168 2.82 20.82 -35.96
C ALA A 168 3.44 21.75 -34.90
N ALA A 169 4.66 21.40 -34.48
CA ALA A 169 5.88 22.23 -34.48
C ALA A 169 5.84 23.70 -33.93
N PRO A 170 6.92 24.52 -34.06
CA PRO A 170 7.64 25.07 -32.90
C PRO A 170 7.48 26.60 -32.74
N GLN A 171 7.74 27.13 -31.54
CA GLN A 171 7.93 28.56 -31.34
C GLN A 171 9.22 28.82 -30.55
N LEU A 172 10.23 29.23 -31.31
CA LEU A 172 11.36 30.06 -30.87
C LEU A 172 10.83 31.45 -30.48
N HIS A 173 11.14 31.96 -29.29
CA HIS A 173 11.49 33.36 -28.98
C HIS A 173 11.77 33.44 -27.46
N ARG A 174 13.02 33.51 -27.01
CA ARG A 174 13.86 34.71 -26.92
C ARG A 174 13.18 35.83 -26.10
N ARG A 175 13.43 35.84 -24.79
CA ARG A 175 13.94 37.02 -24.09
C ARG A 175 14.59 36.62 -22.77
#